data_AF-Q9XMH4-F1
#
_entry.id   AF-Q9XMH4-F1
#
_cell.length_a   1.000
_cell.length_b   1.000
_cell.length_c   1.000
_cell.angle_alpha   90.00
_cell.angle_beta   90.00
_cell.angle_gamma   90.00
#
_symmetry.space_group_name_H-M   'P 1'
#
loop_
_entity.id
_entity.type
_entity.pdbx_description
1 polymer ?
#
loop_
_entity_poly.entity_id
_entity_poly.type
_entity_poly.pdbx_seq_one_letter_code
_entity_poly.pdbx_strand_id
1 'polypeptide(L)'
;DLSEGESELVSGFNIEYSNSKFILIFLAEYTSIIFMMLIFVMMFFNNNFLNILMYFIIILFIFLIIWIRITLPRMRYDNLMYFCWYYILPFILILFLLYMILMKYYLEIYLLNYK
;
A
#
# COMPACT_ATOMS: atom_id res chain seq x y z
N ASP A 1 11.32 -0.04 -6.80
CA ASP A 1 12.34 -0.52 -7.75
C ASP A 1 11.73 -1.46 -8.78
N LEU A 2 10.80 -0.96 -9.63
CA LEU A 2 10.22 -1.76 -10.72
C LEU A 2 10.80 -1.40 -12.10
N SER A 3 11.58 -0.31 -12.18
CA SER A 3 12.14 0.25 -13.42
C SER A 3 13.58 0.77 -13.30
N GLU A 4 14.25 0.49 -12.17
CA GLU A 4 15.61 1.00 -11.85
C GLU A 4 16.59 -0.16 -11.62
N GLY A 5 16.46 -1.19 -12.43
CA GLY A 5 17.54 -2.15 -12.55
C GLY A 5 18.67 -1.51 -13.32
N GLU A 6 19.77 -1.15 -12.66
CA GLU A 6 21.06 -0.81 -13.32
C GLU A 6 21.45 -1.86 -14.39
N SER A 7 20.96 -3.10 -14.25
CA SER A 7 21.20 -4.23 -15.14
C SER A 7 20.23 -4.39 -16.31
N GLU A 8 19.09 -3.69 -16.35
CA GLU A 8 18.04 -3.93 -17.34
C GLU A 8 17.74 -2.68 -18.19
N LEU A 9 17.15 -1.66 -17.58
CA LEU A 9 16.80 -0.39 -18.22
C LEU A 9 17.05 0.71 -17.19
N VAL A 10 17.92 1.66 -17.52
CA VAL A 10 18.18 2.83 -16.68
C VAL A 10 16.92 3.70 -16.68
N SER A 11 16.46 4.13 -15.50
CA SER A 11 15.31 5.03 -15.43
C SER A 11 15.62 6.36 -16.14
N GLY A 12 14.68 6.84 -16.96
CA GLY A 12 14.87 8.08 -17.72
C GLY A 12 15.21 9.29 -16.84
N PHE A 13 14.61 9.35 -15.64
CA PHE A 13 14.87 10.44 -14.69
C PHE A 13 16.29 10.42 -14.10
N ASN A 14 16.94 9.26 -13.99
CA ASN A 14 18.35 9.18 -13.56
C ASN A 14 19.31 9.77 -14.61
N ILE A 15 18.88 9.83 -15.88
CA ILE A 15 19.69 10.34 -16.99
C ILE A 15 19.42 11.84 -17.21
N GLU A 16 18.17 12.27 -17.03
CA GLU A 16 17.73 13.62 -17.36
C GLU A 16 17.95 14.64 -16.23
N TYR A 17 17.87 14.22 -14.96
CA TYR A 17 18.01 15.12 -13.82
C TYR A 17 19.40 15.05 -13.18
N SER A 18 19.98 16.22 -12.90
CA SER A 18 21.25 16.35 -12.19
C SER A 18 21.12 17.15 -10.89
N ASN A 19 22.08 16.96 -9.98
CA ASN A 19 22.26 17.68 -8.72
C ASN A 19 21.00 17.74 -7.83
N SER A 20 20.39 18.92 -7.68
CA SER A 20 19.33 19.17 -6.70
C SER A 20 17.97 18.59 -7.10
N LYS A 21 17.65 18.58 -8.40
CA LYS A 21 16.38 18.02 -8.89
C LYS A 21 16.35 16.51 -8.69
N PHE A 22 17.48 15.84 -8.86
CA PHE A 22 17.65 14.42 -8.56
C PHE A 22 17.38 14.12 -7.08
N ILE A 23 17.97 14.91 -6.17
CA ILE A 23 17.76 14.76 -4.72
C ILE A 23 16.27 14.91 -4.35
N LEU A 24 15.58 15.88 -4.96
CA LEU A 24 14.15 16.10 -4.70
C LEU A 24 13.28 14.91 -5.12
N ILE A 25 13.65 14.18 -6.19
CA ILE A 25 12.91 13.00 -6.64
C ILE A 25 13.02 11.88 -5.60
N PHE A 26 14.24 11.54 -5.14
CA PHE A 26 14.39 10.54 -4.09
C PHE A 26 13.73 10.96 -2.78
N LEU A 27 13.86 12.23 -2.39
CA LEU A 27 13.19 12.73 -1.19
C LEU A 27 11.66 12.61 -1.31
N ALA A 28 11.10 12.89 -2.49
CA ALA A 28 9.67 12.69 -2.75
C ALA A 28 9.27 11.21 -2.69
N GLU A 29 10.06 10.31 -3.25
CA GLU A 29 9.79 8.87 -3.16
C GLU A 29 9.81 8.36 -1.72
N TYR A 30 10.84 8.70 -0.94
CA TYR A 30 10.91 8.29 0.47
C TYR A 30 9.80 8.91 1.33
N THR A 31 9.46 10.18 1.11
CA THR A 31 8.34 10.82 1.82
C THR A 31 7.01 10.20 1.43
N SER A 32 6.82 9.79 0.17
CA SER A 32 5.62 9.08 -0.26
C SER A 32 5.45 7.72 0.43
N ILE A 33 6.54 6.97 0.67
CA ILE A 33 6.49 5.70 1.40
C ILE A 33 6.01 5.91 2.84
N ILE A 34 6.60 6.89 3.54
CA ILE A 34 6.22 7.23 4.92
C ILE A 34 4.75 7.67 4.96
N PHE A 35 4.34 8.53 4.03
CA PHE A 35 2.98 9.03 3.94
C PHE A 35 1.95 7.92 3.71
N MET A 36 2.23 6.98 2.81
CA MET A 36 1.34 5.85 2.55
C MET A 36 1.18 4.93 3.77
N MET A 37 2.25 4.74 4.56
CA MET A 37 2.16 3.97 5.80
C MET A 37 1.36 4.65 6.90
N LEU A 38 1.47 5.98 7.00
CA LEU A 38 0.63 6.75 7.92
C LEU A 38 -0.85 6.55 7.57
N ILE A 39 -1.23 6.71 6.30
CA ILE A 39 -2.62 6.49 5.87
C ILE A 39 -3.06 5.06 6.15
N PHE A 40 -2.22 4.07 5.83
CA PHE A 40 -2.54 2.66 6.07
C PHE A 40 -2.84 2.37 7.54
N VAL A 41 -2.00 2.85 8.46
CA VAL A 41 -2.22 2.64 9.90
C VAL A 41 -3.51 3.33 10.36
N MET A 42 -3.79 4.54 9.87
CA MET A 42 -5.02 5.26 10.24
C MET A 42 -6.30 4.61 9.71
N MET A 43 -6.25 3.95 8.55
CA MET A 43 -7.44 3.31 7.98
C MET A 43 -7.78 1.98 8.64
N PHE A 44 -6.75 1.20 9.02
CA PHE A 44 -6.94 -0.18 9.49
C PHE A 44 -6.75 -0.38 11.00
N PHE A 45 -5.98 0.47 11.67
CA PHE A 45 -5.72 0.39 13.11
C PHE A 45 -6.45 1.51 13.87
N ASN A 46 -6.51 1.36 15.20
CA ASN A 46 -7.30 2.24 16.05
C ASN A 46 -6.84 3.71 15.99
N ASN A 47 -7.80 4.64 15.81
CA ASN A 47 -7.61 6.07 15.54
C ASN A 47 -7.14 6.93 16.73
N ASN A 48 -6.60 6.31 17.79
CA ASN A 48 -6.16 7.07 18.95
C ASN A 48 -4.77 7.68 18.71
N PHE A 49 -4.75 8.87 18.10
CA PHE A 49 -3.55 9.65 17.77
C PHE A 49 -2.59 9.88 18.95
N LEU A 50 -3.12 9.92 20.17
CA LEU A 50 -2.36 10.19 21.39
C LEU A 50 -1.71 8.93 21.99
N ASN A 51 -2.03 7.75 21.47
CA ASN A 51 -1.53 6.51 22.06
C ASN A 51 -0.12 6.20 21.55
N ILE A 52 0.80 5.95 22.49
CA ILE A 52 2.20 5.60 22.18
C ILE A 52 2.27 4.35 21.26
N LEU A 53 1.33 3.42 21.44
CA LEU A 53 1.18 2.21 20.66
C LEU A 53 1.02 2.48 19.15
N MET A 54 0.36 3.58 18.77
CA MET A 54 0.14 3.90 17.35
C MET A 54 1.45 4.30 16.67
N TYR A 55 2.29 5.08 17.34
CA TYR A 55 3.61 5.44 16.83
C TYR A 55 4.51 4.20 16.68
N PHE A 56 4.46 3.26 17.62
CA PHE A 56 5.17 1.98 17.49
C PHE A 56 4.70 1.17 16.27
N ILE A 57 3.39 1.11 16.03
CA ILE A 57 2.82 0.41 14.87
C ILE A 57 3.29 1.07 13.55
N ILE A 58 3.28 2.41 13.47
CA ILE A 58 3.76 3.14 12.29
C ILE A 58 5.23 2.82 12.00
N ILE A 59 6.09 2.88 13.03
CA ILE A 59 7.52 2.56 12.90
C ILE A 59 7.71 1.11 12.44
N LEU A 60 6.91 0.19 12.98
CA LEU A 60 6.94 -1.22 12.58
C LEU A 60 6.56 -1.41 11.12
N PHE A 61 5.55 -0.72 10.60
CA PHE A 61 5.18 -0.81 9.17
C PHE A 61 6.23 -0.20 8.24
N ILE A 62 6.83 0.93 8.62
CA ILE A 62 7.96 1.51 7.87
C ILE A 62 9.12 0.52 7.85
N PHE A 63 9.45 -0.09 8.98
CA PHE A 63 10.48 -1.13 9.07
C PHE A 63 10.16 -2.34 8.19
N LEU A 64 8.91 -2.82 8.18
CA LEU A 64 8.49 -3.93 7.33
C LEU A 64 8.69 -3.64 5.84
N ILE A 65 8.36 -2.44 5.35
CA ILE A 65 8.61 -2.10 3.94
C ILE A 65 10.09 -2.11 3.60
N ILE A 66 10.91 -1.52 4.48
CA ILE A 66 12.36 -1.48 4.28
C ILE A 66 12.88 -2.91 4.25
N TRP A 67 12.40 -3.78 5.14
CA TRP A 67 12.78 -5.19 5.17
C TRP A 67 12.34 -5.92 3.90
N ILE A 68 11.09 -5.75 3.46
CA ILE A 68 10.55 -6.33 2.23
C ILE A 68 11.38 -5.91 1.00
N ARG A 69 11.81 -4.64 0.94
CA ARG A 69 12.67 -4.14 -0.15
C ARG A 69 14.04 -4.80 -0.16
N ILE A 70 14.57 -5.18 1.00
CA ILE A 70 15.87 -5.84 1.12
C ILE A 70 15.77 -7.34 0.75
N THR A 71 14.70 -8.02 1.15
CA THR A 71 14.61 -9.49 1.05
C THR A 71 14.00 -10.00 -0.23
N LEU A 72 13.03 -9.28 -0.83
CA LEU A 72 12.31 -9.80 -1.98
C LEU A 72 13.12 -9.66 -3.27
N PRO A 73 13.18 -10.72 -4.10
CA PRO A 73 13.77 -10.62 -5.43
C PRO A 73 12.93 -9.68 -6.30
N ARG A 74 13.60 -8.98 -7.21
CA ARG A 74 12.95 -8.08 -8.16
C ARG A 74 11.97 -8.87 -9.04
N MET A 75 10.71 -8.43 -9.07
CA MET A 75 9.68 -8.99 -9.94
C MET A 75 9.58 -8.17 -11.22
N ARG A 76 9.56 -8.84 -12.37
CA ARG A 76 9.31 -8.16 -13.66
C ARG A 76 7.90 -7.56 -13.67
N TYR A 77 7.77 -6.41 -14.34
CA TYR A 77 6.51 -5.66 -14.40
C TYR A 77 5.34 -6.51 -14.93
N ASP A 78 5.59 -7.36 -15.92
CA ASP A 78 4.54 -8.21 -16.52
C ASP A 78 3.93 -9.17 -15.49
N ASN A 79 4.78 -9.80 -14.67
CA ASN A 79 4.33 -10.73 -13.64
C ASN A 79 3.58 -10.01 -12.52
N LEU A 80 4.01 -8.79 -12.17
CA LEU A 80 3.31 -7.96 -11.20
C LEU A 80 1.93 -7.51 -11.73
N MET A 81 1.87 -7.09 -12.99
CA MET A 81 0.62 -6.68 -13.63
C MET A 81 -0.34 -7.86 -13.72
N TYR A 82 0.14 -9.04 -14.12
CA TYR A 82 -0.65 -10.27 -14.11
C TYR A 82 -1.17 -10.59 -12.71
N PHE A 83 -0.33 -10.47 -11.68
CA PHE A 83 -0.72 -10.69 -10.29
C PHE A 83 -1.82 -9.73 -9.81
N CYS A 84 -1.64 -8.43 -10.08
CA CYS A 84 -2.59 -7.39 -9.69
C CYS A 84 -3.95 -7.56 -10.38
N TRP A 85 -3.96 -7.87 -11.68
CA TRP A 85 -5.20 -7.90 -12.46
C TRP A 85 -5.97 -9.22 -12.33
N TYR A 86 -5.28 -10.35 -12.38
CA TYR A 86 -5.96 -11.65 -12.36
C TYR A 86 -6.22 -12.18 -10.96
N TYR A 87 -5.46 -11.76 -9.95
CA TYR A 87 -5.66 -12.25 -8.58
C TYR A 87 -6.15 -11.16 -7.63
N ILE A 88 -5.42 -10.05 -7.48
CA ILE A 88 -5.74 -9.05 -6.45
C ILE A 88 -7.08 -8.36 -6.74
N LEU A 89 -7.28 -7.85 -7.96
CA LEU A 89 -8.49 -7.12 -8.33
C LEU A 89 -9.77 -7.96 -8.15
N PRO A 90 -9.92 -9.15 -8.75
CA PRO A 90 -11.14 -9.94 -8.58
C PRO A 90 -11.34 -10.38 -7.13
N PHE A 91 -10.26 -10.68 -6.39
CA PHE A 91 -10.36 -11.05 -4.98
C PHE A 91 -10.95 -9.92 -4.12
N ILE A 92 -10.47 -8.69 -4.30
CA ILE A 92 -10.99 -7.51 -3.57
C ILE A 92 -12.45 -7.23 -3.95
N LEU A 93 -12.81 -7.35 -5.23
CA LEU A 93 -14.19 -7.15 -5.70
C LEU A 93 -15.16 -8.17 -5.08
N ILE A 94 -14.75 -9.43 -4.97
CA ILE A 94 -15.55 -10.49 -4.33
C ILE A 94 -15.73 -10.18 -2.84
N LEU A 95 -14.65 -9.81 -2.12
CA LEU A 95 -14.72 -9.43 -0.71
C LEU A 95 -15.65 -8.23 -0.48
N PHE A 96 -15.57 -7.22 -1.36
CA PHE A 96 -16.44 -6.05 -1.29
C PHE A 96 -17.92 -6.42 -1.49
N LEU A 97 -18.23 -7.24 -2.50
CA LEU A 97 -19.60 -7.72 -2.73
C LEU A 97 -20.13 -8.52 -1.55
N LEU A 98 -19.30 -9.40 -0.97
CA LEU A 98 -19.67 -10.21 0.20
C LEU A 98 -19.95 -9.33 1.42
N TYR A 99 -19.15 -8.29 1.65
CA TYR A 99 -19.40 -7.32 2.71
C TYR A 99 -20.74 -6.58 2.52
N MET A 100 -21.05 -6.13 1.30
CA MET A 100 -22.31 -5.45 1.00
C MET A 100 -23.53 -6.35 1.27
N ILE A 101 -23.44 -7.64 0.93
CA ILE A 101 -24.51 -8.62 1.18
C ILE A 101 -24.71 -8.84 2.69
N LEU A 102 -23.62 -9.00 3.45
CA LEU A 102 -23.69 -9.17 4.90
C LEU A 102 -24.33 -7.96 5.59
N MET A 103 -23.94 -6.75 5.19
CA MET A 103 -24.51 -5.52 5.74
C MET A 103 -26.01 -5.39 5.44
N LYS A 104 -26.44 -5.79 4.24
CA LYS A 104 -27.87 -5.85 3.89
C LYS A 104 -28.62 -6.84 4.78
N TYR A 105 -28.11 -8.05 4.96
CA TYR A 105 -28.76 -9.08 5.78
C TYR A 105 -28.87 -8.66 7.25
N TYR A 106 -27.81 -8.03 7.78
CA TYR A 106 -27.83 -7.44 9.12
C TYR A 106 -28.92 -6.38 9.25
N LEU A 107 -29.03 -5.46 8.29
CA LEU A 107 -30.09 -4.44 8.28
C LEU A 107 -31.52 -5.05 8.22
N GLU A 108 -31.72 -6.11 7.44
CA GLU A 108 -33.00 -6.81 7.37
C GLU A 108 -33.39 -7.44 8.73
N ILE A 109 -32.45 -8.08 9.43
CA ILE A 109 -32.68 -8.61 10.79
C ILE A 109 -33.02 -7.48 11.76
N TYR A 110 -32.29 -6.37 11.72
CA TYR A 110 -32.56 -5.22 12.58
C TYR A 110 -33.97 -4.69 12.35
N LEU A 111 -34.40 -4.49 11.09
CA LEU A 111 -35.76 -4.04 10.77
C LEU A 111 -36.85 -5.03 11.22
N LEU A 112 -36.58 -6.33 11.18
CA LEU A 112 -37.52 -7.37 11.65
C LEU A 112 -37.68 -7.37 13.17
N ASN A 113 -36.64 -7.03 13.93
CA ASN A 113 -36.71 -6.88 15.39
C ASN A 113 -37.41 -5.59 15.85
N TYR A 114 -37.48 -4.56 14.98
CA TYR A 114 -38.19 -3.31 15.26
C TYR A 114 -39.68 -3.36 14.90
N LYS A 115 -40.12 -4.32 14.08
CA LYS A 115 -41.53 -4.60 13.80
C LYS A 115 -42.11 -5.56 14.82
#